data_AF-A0A1A2EYT8-F1
#
_entry.id   AF-A0A1A2EYT8-F1
#
_cell.length_a   1.000
_cell.length_b   1.000
_cell.length_c   1.000
_cell.angle_alpha   90.00
_cell.angle_beta   90.00
_cell.angle_gamma   90.00
#
_symmetry.space_group_name_H-M   'P 1'
#
loop_
_entity.id
_entity.type
_entity.pdbx_description
1 polymer ?
#
loop_
_entity_poly.entity_id
_entity_poly.type
_entity_poly.pdbx_seq_one_letter_code
_entity_poly.pdbx_strand_id
1 'polypeptide(L)' 'MTTPTYLGDGLYVTHDGYQVELYAHNGLEKTNSVYLAPAEIQSFLNYLKKIGLHDAPTS' A
#
# COMPACT_ATOMS: atom_id res chain seq x y z
N MET A 1 8.43 -6.22 -11.18
CA MET A 1 7.87 -4.94 -10.71
C MET A 1 6.65 -4.56 -11.53
N THR A 2 5.51 -4.35 -10.88
CA THR A 2 4.26 -3.93 -11.50
C THR A 2 4.24 -2.41 -11.72
N THR A 3 3.43 -1.95 -12.68
CA THR A 3 3.13 -0.53 -12.83
C THR A 3 2.54 0.01 -11.52
N PRO A 4 3.02 1.16 -11.00
CA PRO A 4 2.46 1.75 -9.80
C PRO A 4 0.97 2.09 -9.95
N THR A 5 0.17 1.79 -8.93
CA THR A 5 -1.25 2.14 -8.86
C THR A 5 -1.43 3.32 -7.92
N TYR A 6 -2.11 4.37 -8.39
CA TYR A 6 -2.45 5.54 -7.56
C TYR A 6 -3.60 5.21 -6.62
N LEU A 7 -3.42 5.50 -5.33
CA LEU A 7 -4.40 5.22 -4.28
C LEU A 7 -5.18 6.47 -3.81
N GLY A 8 -4.87 7.64 -4.38
CA GLY A 8 -5.35 8.92 -3.85
C GLY A 8 -4.33 9.58 -2.92
N ASP A 9 -4.52 10.87 -2.64
CA ASP A 9 -3.72 11.65 -1.68
C ASP A 9 -2.19 11.56 -1.89
N GLY A 10 -1.76 11.54 -3.14
CA GLY A 10 -0.32 11.43 -3.47
C GLY A 10 0.32 10.07 -3.15
N LEU A 11 -0.47 9.05 -2.79
CA LEU A 11 -0.01 7.69 -2.47
C LEU A 11 -0.07 6.75 -3.67
N TYR A 12 0.94 5.90 -3.76
CA TYR A 12 1.11 4.92 -4.81
C TYR A 12 1.52 3.57 -4.22
N VAL A 13 1.06 2.50 -4.85
CA VAL A 13 1.46 1.13 -4.50
C VAL A 13 2.05 0.40 -5.70
N THR A 14 3.12 -0.36 -5.48
CA THR A 14 3.71 -1.27 -6.47
C THR A 14 4.11 -2.58 -5.81
N HIS A 15 4.28 -3.64 -6.59
CA HIS A 15 4.73 -4.95 -6.15
C HIS A 15 5.88 -5.41 -7.04
N ASP A 16 6.99 -5.81 -6.45
CA ASP A 16 8.18 -6.23 -7.21
C ASP A 16 8.21 -7.73 -7.56
N GLY A 17 7.35 -8.54 -6.95
CA GLY A 17 7.37 -10.00 -7.01
C GLY A 17 7.70 -10.65 -5.66
N TYR A 18 8.19 -9.86 -4.70
CA TYR A 18 8.58 -10.29 -3.36
C TYR A 18 7.84 -9.51 -2.27
N GLN A 19 7.75 -8.18 -2.42
CA GLN A 19 7.14 -7.29 -1.44
C GLN A 19 6.33 -6.19 -2.10
N VAL A 20 5.40 -5.63 -1.33
CA VAL A 20 4.64 -4.44 -1.71
C VAL A 20 5.38 -3.20 -1.22
N GLU A 21 5.53 -2.21 -2.09
CA GLU A 21 5.98 -0.86 -1.72
C GLU A 21 4.79 0.09 -1.77
N LEU A 22 4.48 0.71 -0.64
CA LEU A 22 3.59 1.87 -0.54
C LEU A 22 4.46 3.12 -0.43
N TYR A 23 4.26 4.12 -1.29
CA TYR A 23 5.06 5.33 -1.25
C TYR A 23 4.27 6.59 -1.58
N ALA A 24 4.70 7.72 -1.02
CA ALA A 24 4.26 9.05 -1.44
C ALA A 24 5.14 9.60 -2.56
N HIS A 25 4.58 10.42 -3.44
CA HIS A 25 5.29 11.04 -4.56
C HIS A 25 4.95 12.53 -4.68
N ASN A 26 5.97 13.39 -4.76
CA ASN A 26 5.79 14.86 -4.81
C ASN A 26 5.76 15.44 -6.25
N GLY A 27 5.76 14.57 -7.26
CA GLY A 27 5.80 14.94 -8.68
C GLY A 27 7.21 14.94 -9.28
N LEU A 28 8.25 14.91 -8.44
CA LEU A 28 9.66 14.80 -8.86
C LEU A 28 10.25 13.47 -8.43
N GLU A 29 9.99 13.05 -7.19
CA GLU A 29 10.57 11.85 -6.59
C GLU A 29 9.66 11.21 -5.54
N LYS A 30 10.06 10.00 -5.13
CA LYS A 30 9.47 9.28 -3.99
C LYS A 30 10.02 9.86 -2.69
N THR A 31 9.17 10.06 -1.69
CA THR A 31 9.59 10.68 -0.41
C THR A 31 9.38 9.78 0.81
N ASN A 32 8.41 8.86 0.79
CA ASN A 32 8.01 8.08 1.98
C ASN A 32 7.65 6.64 1.62
N SER A 33 8.65 5.80 1.33
CA SER A 33 8.43 4.39 1.00
C SER A 33 8.35 3.50 2.25
N VAL A 34 7.32 2.66 2.28
CA VAL A 34 7.15 1.56 3.22
C VAL A 34 7.11 0.25 2.43
N TYR A 35 7.97 -0.69 2.79
CA TYR A 35 8.03 -2.01 2.17
C TYR A 35 7.38 -3.04 3.10
N LEU A 36 6.44 -3.79 2.56
CA LEU A 36 5.69 -4.81 3.27
C LEU A 36 5.94 -6.15 2.59
N ALA A 37 6.62 -7.06 3.28
CA ALA A 37 6.71 -8.43 2.83
C ALA A 37 5.38 -9.17 3.11
N PRO A 38 5.19 -10.40 2.60
CA PRO A 38 3.92 -11.09 2.69
C PRO A 38 3.37 -11.25 4.13
N ALA A 39 4.24 -11.41 5.12
CA ALA A 39 3.84 -11.57 6.53
C ALA A 39 3.33 -10.26 7.15
N GLU A 40 3.96 -9.13 6.82
CA GLU A 40 3.54 -7.80 7.29
C GLU A 40 2.21 -7.40 6.64
N ILE A 41 2.02 -7.71 5.35
CA ILE A 41 0.73 -7.51 4.67
C ILE A 41 -0.37 -8.28 5.40
N GLN A 42 -0.14 -9.57 5.68
CA GLN A 42 -1.13 -10.39 6.38
C GLN A 42 -1.47 -9.83 7.77
N SER A 43 -0.46 -9.36 8.49
CA SER A 43 -0.63 -8.75 9.83
C SER A 43 -1.39 -7.43 9.75
N PHE A 44 -1.10 -6.59 8.76
CA PHE A 44 -1.81 -5.34 8.52
C PHE A 44 -3.28 -5.57 8.17
N LEU A 45 -3.57 -6.52 7.28
CA LEU A 45 -4.94 -6.89 6.94
C LEU A 45 -5.71 -7.42 8.15
N ASN A 46 -5.07 -8.20 9.02
CA ASN A 46 -5.67 -8.66 10.28
C ASN A 46 -5.97 -7.48 11.23
N TYR A 47 -5.08 -6.50 11.29
CA TYR A 47 -5.29 -5.28 12.07
C TYR A 47 -6.48 -4.48 11.55
N LEU A 48 -6.58 -4.27 10.23
CA LEU A 48 -7.72 -3.55 9.61
C LEU A 48 -9.05 -4.23 9.92
N LYS A 49 -9.11 -5.57 9.86
CA LYS A 49 -10.29 -6.34 10.28
C LYS A 49 -10.64 -6.09 11.74
N LYS A 50 -9.65 -6.12 12.64
CA LYS A 50 -9.85 -5.89 14.07
C LYS A 50 -10.44 -4.51 14.38
N ILE A 51 -10.11 -3.48 13.59
CA ILE A 51 -10.63 -2.12 13.77
C ILE A 51 -11.84 -1.79 12.90
N GLY A 52 -12.40 -2.78 12.19
CA GLY A 52 -13.61 -2.60 11.38
C GLY A 52 -13.41 -1.91 10.02
N LEU A 53 -12.18 -1.78 9.52
CA LEU A 53 -11.86 -1.16 8.23
C LEU A 53 -11.61 -2.19 7.11
N HIS A 54 -12.33 -3.32 7.12
CA HIS A 54 -12.16 -4.39 6.13
C HIS A 54 -13.07 -4.27 4.91
N ASP A 55 -14.19 -3.54 5.05
CA ASP A 55 -15.13 -3.26 3.99
C ASP A 55 -14.96 -1.79 3.59
N ALA A 56 -13.98 -1.51 2.71
CA ALA A 56 -13.95 -0.21 2.07
C ALA A 56 -15.28 0.01 1.34
N PRO A 57 -15.91 1.20 1.43
CA PRO A 57 -17.17 1.44 0.76
C PRO A 57 -16.98 1.21 -0.74
N THR A 58 -17.68 0.20 -1.27
CA THR A 58 -17.83 0.03 -2.72
C THR A 58 -18.61 1.22 -3.23
N SER A 59 -17.92 2.15 -3.90
CA SER A 59 -18.57 3.20 -4.69
C SER A 59 -19.18 2.60 -5.95
#